data_AF-A0A7C1L403-F1
#
_entry.id   AF-A0A7C1L403-F1
#
_cell.length_a   1.000
_cell.length_b   1.000
_cell.length_c   1.000
_cell.angle_alpha   90.00
_cell.angle_beta   90.00
_cell.angle_gamma   90.00
#
_symmetry.space_group_name_H-M   'P 1'
#
loop_
_entity.id
_entity.type
_entity.pdbx_description
1 polymer ?
#
loop_
_entity_poly.entity_id
_entity_poly.type
_entity_poly.pdbx_seq_one_letter_code
_entity_poly.pdbx_strand_id
1 'polypeptide(L)'
;MTETKDAYYFSHDANARNDFKMLKVRRNLGIEGYGIYFCLVEMLRDQKDFCLPLESLVDIAYSLDTTEEKIHAVVHDFNLFKIGENYFYSARLTESMEKYKSLSHKRIDAGRKGGKASAKQRSSKNLSDL
;
A
#
# COMPACT_ATOMS: atom_id res chain seq x y z
N MET A 1 -5.88 -1.16 23.17
CA MET A 1 -5.08 -2.05 22.28
C MET A 1 -4.36 -1.13 21.32
N THR A 2 -3.06 -0.94 21.52
CA THR A 2 -2.23 -0.19 20.57
C THR A 2 -2.11 -1.01 19.30
N GLU A 3 -2.82 -0.62 18.24
CA GLU A 3 -2.54 -1.12 16.90
C GLU A 3 -1.08 -0.77 16.59
N THR A 4 -0.24 -1.79 16.49
CA THR A 4 1.10 -1.64 15.93
C THR A 4 0.94 -1.11 14.51
N LYS A 5 1.17 0.19 14.33
CA LYS A 5 1.20 0.85 13.03
C LYS A 5 2.11 0.04 12.10
N ASP A 6 1.55 -0.52 11.03
CA ASP A 6 2.23 -1.25 9.95
C ASP A 6 3.12 -0.30 9.10
N ALA A 7 3.85 0.62 9.75
CA ALA A 7 4.31 1.86 9.14
C ALA A 7 5.46 1.69 8.13
N TYR A 8 6.22 0.61 8.12
CA TYR A 8 7.60 0.76 7.61
C TYR A 8 7.86 0.37 6.15
N TYR A 9 6.97 -0.37 5.47
CA TYR A 9 7.33 -0.87 4.13
C TYR A 9 6.13 -1.23 3.26
N PHE A 10 6.12 -0.71 2.03
CA PHE A 10 5.38 -1.29 0.90
C PHE A 10 6.30 -1.42 -0.31
N SER A 11 6.02 -2.44 -1.13
CA SER A 11 6.82 -2.69 -2.33
C SER A 11 6.58 -1.58 -3.35
N HIS A 12 7.65 -0.89 -3.75
CA HIS A 12 7.67 0.03 -4.88
C HIS A 12 8.69 -0.46 -5.90
N ASP A 13 8.45 -0.20 -7.19
CA ASP A 13 9.44 -0.55 -8.21
C ASP A 13 10.66 0.36 -8.04
N ALA A 14 11.84 -0.24 -7.90
CA ALA A 14 13.10 0.49 -7.86
C ALA A 14 13.33 1.36 -9.11
N ASN A 15 12.65 1.04 -10.21
CA ASN A 15 12.71 1.77 -11.48
C ASN A 15 11.47 2.65 -11.76
N ALA A 16 10.60 2.90 -10.77
CA ALA A 16 9.34 3.63 -10.96
C ALA A 16 9.55 4.98 -11.67
N ARG A 17 10.65 5.70 -11.37
CA ARG A 17 11.01 6.98 -12.02
C ARG A 17 11.11 6.90 -13.55
N ASN A 18 11.53 5.75 -14.09
CA ASN A 18 11.72 5.53 -15.52
C ASN A 18 10.54 4.82 -16.19
N ASP A 19 9.47 4.52 -15.46
CA ASP A 19 8.24 4.00 -16.04
C ASP A 19 7.63 5.01 -17.04
N PHE A 20 7.05 4.52 -18.13
CA PHE A 20 6.52 5.37 -19.19
C PHE A 20 5.37 6.28 -18.72
N LYS A 21 4.54 5.83 -17.76
CA LYS A 21 3.49 6.67 -17.16
C LYS A 21 4.12 7.75 -16.30
N MET A 22 5.15 7.44 -15.52
CA MET A 22 5.88 8.43 -14.73
C MET A 22 6.64 9.44 -15.61
N LEU A 23 7.13 9.01 -16.78
CA LEU A 23 7.69 9.93 -17.76
C LEU A 23 6.63 10.91 -18.28
N LYS A 24 5.40 10.44 -18.55
CA LYS A 24 4.28 11.32 -18.95
C LYS A 24 3.91 12.32 -17.86
N VAL A 25 3.83 11.89 -16.61
CA VAL A 25 3.59 12.78 -15.47
C VAL A 25 4.66 13.86 -15.44
N ARG A 26 5.95 13.46 -15.45
CA ARG A 26 7.07 14.42 -15.38
C ARG A 26 7.14 15.37 -16.58
N ARG A 27 6.71 14.92 -17.76
CA ARG A 27 6.64 15.77 -18.96
C ARG A 27 5.61 16.88 -18.82
N ASN A 28 4.49 16.65 -18.13
CA ASN A 28 3.39 17.62 -18.03
C ASN A 28 3.44 18.44 -16.74
N LEU A 29 3.81 17.82 -15.61
CA LEU A 29 3.74 18.39 -14.27
C LEU A 29 5.09 18.46 -13.56
N GLY A 30 6.19 18.16 -14.27
CA GLY A 30 7.53 18.17 -13.70
C GLY A 30 7.74 17.14 -12.58
N ILE A 31 8.74 17.37 -11.73
CA ILE A 31 9.02 16.50 -10.58
C ILE A 31 7.91 16.58 -9.52
N GLU A 32 7.16 17.68 -9.48
CA GLU A 32 6.03 17.87 -8.58
C GLU A 32 4.94 16.83 -8.82
N GLY A 33 4.55 16.57 -10.07
CA GLY A 33 3.58 15.51 -10.39
C GLY A 33 4.04 14.12 -9.95
N TYR A 34 5.35 13.85 -10.00
CA TYR A 34 5.92 12.61 -9.48
C TYR A 34 5.78 12.53 -7.95
N GLY A 35 6.04 13.64 -7.25
CA GLY A 35 5.80 13.77 -5.81
C GLY A 35 4.33 13.53 -5.45
N ILE A 36 3.42 14.21 -6.14
CA ILE A 36 1.96 14.06 -5.94
C ILE A 36 1.55 12.58 -6.08
N TYR A 37 2.01 11.88 -7.11
CA TYR A 37 1.72 10.46 -7.28
C TYR A 37 2.15 9.62 -6.07
N PHE A 38 3.35 9.84 -5.54
CA PHE A 38 3.82 9.10 -4.35
C PHE A 38 3.03 9.46 -3.10
N CYS A 39 2.75 10.74 -2.87
CA CYS A 39 1.91 11.17 -1.75
C CYS A 39 0.52 10.50 -1.81
N LEU A 40 -0.11 10.45 -2.99
CA LEU A 40 -1.41 9.78 -3.17
C LEU A 40 -1.31 8.27 -2.88
N VAL A 41 -0.25 7.59 -3.32
CA VAL A 41 -0.03 6.17 -3.02
C VAL A 41 0.15 5.92 -1.52
N GLU A 42 0.86 6.81 -0.81
CA GLU A 42 1.02 6.74 0.64
C GLU A 42 -0.32 6.96 1.35
N MET A 43 -1.09 7.99 0.96
CA MET A 43 -2.41 8.26 1.51
C MET A 43 -3.38 7.08 1.30
N LEU A 44 -3.35 6.46 0.11
CA LEU A 44 -4.13 5.24 -0.16
C LEU A 44 -3.70 4.08 0.73
N ARG A 45 -2.39 3.88 0.93
CA ARG A 45 -1.86 2.81 1.79
C ARG A 45 -2.35 2.93 3.23
N ASP A 46 -2.53 4.16 3.72
CA ASP A 46 -3.03 4.42 5.06
C ASP A 46 -4.53 4.12 5.22
N GLN A 47 -5.28 3.99 4.12
CA GLN A 47 -6.69 3.59 4.16
C GLN A 47 -6.85 2.07 4.30
N LYS A 48 -7.90 1.64 5.01
CA LYS A 48 -8.17 0.21 5.26
C LYS A 48 -8.48 -0.57 3.98
N ASP A 49 -9.15 0.08 3.04
CA ASP A 49 -9.62 -0.44 1.75
C ASP A 49 -8.77 0.03 0.56
N PHE A 50 -7.73 0.82 0.81
CA PHE A 50 -6.85 1.40 -0.20
C PHE A 50 -7.55 2.30 -1.23
N CYS A 51 -8.64 2.95 -0.82
CA CYS A 51 -9.43 3.86 -1.64
C CYS A 51 -9.47 5.25 -1.01
N LEU A 52 -9.54 6.29 -1.83
CA LEU A 52 -9.81 7.66 -1.38
C LEU A 52 -11.05 8.21 -2.11
N PRO A 53 -11.90 9.01 -1.43
CA PRO A 53 -13.03 9.67 -2.08
C PRO A 53 -12.58 10.64 -3.17
N LEU A 54 -13.37 10.83 -4.23
CA LEU A 54 -13.08 11.86 -5.25
C LEU A 54 -13.34 13.28 -4.73
N GLU A 55 -14.22 13.43 -3.74
CA GLU A 55 -14.48 14.73 -3.11
C GLU A 55 -13.27 15.26 -2.31
N SER A 56 -12.34 14.39 -1.90
CA SER A 56 -11.17 14.80 -1.11
C SER A 56 -10.04 15.41 -1.95
N LEU A 57 -10.16 15.47 -3.28
CA LEU A 57 -9.10 16.00 -4.14
C LEU A 57 -8.76 17.46 -3.85
N VAL A 58 -9.77 18.25 -3.46
CA VAL A 58 -9.61 19.65 -3.03
C VAL A 58 -8.79 19.74 -1.73
N ASP A 59 -9.17 18.94 -0.74
CA ASP A 59 -8.47 18.90 0.56
C ASP A 59 -7.03 18.37 0.42
N ILE A 60 -6.83 17.40 -0.49
CA ILE A 60 -5.50 16.87 -0.81
C ILE A 60 -4.63 17.96 -1.45
N ALA A 61 -5.18 18.74 -2.39
CA ALA A 61 -4.45 19.84 -3.01
C ALA A 61 -3.98 20.86 -1.97
N TYR A 62 -4.90 21.26 -1.07
CA TYR A 62 -4.58 22.14 0.05
C TYR A 62 -3.52 21.53 0.98
N SER A 63 -3.65 20.26 1.34
CA SER A 63 -2.72 19.57 2.24
C SER A 63 -1.31 19.42 1.67
N LEU A 64 -1.18 19.30 0.35
CA LEU A 64 0.11 19.11 -0.34
C LEU A 64 0.71 20.44 -0.83
N ASP A 65 0.09 21.57 -0.53
CA ASP A 65 0.48 22.91 -1.00
C ASP A 65 0.65 22.95 -2.53
N THR A 66 -0.35 22.42 -3.23
CA THR A 66 -0.40 22.37 -4.70
C THR A 66 -1.79 22.75 -5.20
N THR A 67 -2.00 22.73 -6.52
CA THR A 67 -3.28 23.13 -7.12
C THR A 67 -4.19 21.93 -7.39
N GLU A 68 -5.49 22.17 -7.31
CA GLU A 68 -6.51 21.14 -7.60
C GLU A 68 -6.32 20.55 -9.00
N GLU A 69 -5.99 21.38 -9.99
CA GLU A 69 -5.78 20.95 -11.37
C GLU A 69 -4.66 19.92 -11.48
N LYS A 70 -3.58 20.07 -10.70
CA LYS A 70 -2.46 19.13 -10.70
C LYS A 70 -2.86 17.80 -10.05
N ILE A 71 -3.61 17.84 -8.95
CA ILE A 71 -4.14 16.64 -8.30
C ILE A 71 -5.08 15.90 -9.25
N HIS A 72 -6.04 16.60 -9.85
CA HIS A 72 -6.97 16.05 -10.83
C HIS A 72 -6.23 15.44 -12.02
N ALA A 73 -5.24 16.13 -12.57
CA ALA A 73 -4.45 15.60 -13.68
C ALA A 73 -3.71 14.30 -13.29
N VAL A 74 -3.11 14.24 -12.10
CA VAL A 74 -2.44 13.02 -11.61
C VAL A 74 -3.43 11.85 -11.46
N VAL A 75 -4.62 12.13 -10.94
CA VAL A 75 -5.65 11.10 -10.71
C VAL A 75 -6.27 10.60 -12.01
N HIS A 76 -6.59 11.48 -12.95
CA HIS A 76 -7.40 11.16 -14.13
C HIS A 76 -6.61 10.96 -15.43
N ASP A 77 -5.54 11.70 -15.66
CA ASP A 77 -5.01 11.85 -17.03
C ASP A 77 -3.88 10.88 -17.40
N PHE A 78 -3.22 10.29 -16.40
CA PHE A 78 -2.04 9.44 -16.62
C PHE A 78 -2.29 7.94 -16.46
N ASN A 79 -3.54 7.51 -16.25
CA ASN A 79 -3.93 6.11 -16.05
C ASN A 79 -3.10 5.43 -14.93
N LEU A 80 -2.91 6.17 -13.84
CA LEU A 80 -2.20 5.74 -12.63
C LEU A 80 -3.15 5.09 -11.63
N PHE A 81 -4.38 5.59 -11.59
CA PHE A 81 -5.42 5.16 -10.68
C PHE A 81 -6.62 4.60 -11.45
N LYS A 82 -7.42 3.81 -10.75
CA LYS A 82 -8.74 3.35 -11.20
C LYS A 82 -9.78 4.18 -10.49
N ILE A 83 -10.77 4.63 -11.25
CA ILE A 83 -11.85 5.52 -10.77
C ILE A 83 -13.12 4.66 -10.65
N GLY A 84 -13.70 4.62 -9.46
CA GLY A 84 -15.03 4.06 -9.19
C GLY A 84 -16.11 5.13 -9.32
N GLU A 85 -17.27 4.93 -8.67
CA GLU A 85 -18.33 5.94 -8.68
C GLU A 85 -17.92 7.23 -7.96
N ASN A 86 -17.50 7.13 -6.69
CA ASN A 86 -17.17 8.27 -5.84
C ASN A 86 -15.77 8.18 -5.20
N TYR A 87 -14.92 7.28 -5.71
CA TYR A 87 -13.60 7.01 -5.14
C TYR A 87 -12.59 6.66 -6.21
N PHE A 88 -11.30 6.69 -5.85
CA PHE A 88 -10.22 6.18 -6.68
C PHE A 88 -9.25 5.31 -5.86
N TYR A 89 -8.55 4.42 -6.56
CA TYR A 89 -7.55 3.53 -5.95
C TYR A 89 -6.41 3.18 -6.92
N SER A 90 -5.32 2.65 -6.40
CA SER A 90 -4.22 2.12 -7.20
C SER A 90 -4.28 0.60 -7.26
N ALA A 91 -4.66 0.04 -8.42
CA ALA A 91 -4.74 -1.42 -8.60
C ALA A 91 -3.42 -2.12 -8.22
N ARG A 92 -2.29 -1.51 -8.58
CA ARG A 92 -0.96 -2.02 -8.25
C ARG A 92 -0.72 -2.07 -6.73
N LEU A 93 -1.09 -1.01 -6.01
CA LEU A 93 -0.97 -0.97 -4.56
C LEU A 93 -1.85 -2.04 -3.92
N THR A 94 -3.13 -2.09 -4.32
CA THR A 94 -4.09 -3.08 -3.82
C THR A 94 -3.58 -4.51 -3.99
N GLU A 95 -3.14 -4.89 -5.19
CA GLU A 95 -2.57 -6.21 -5.46
C GLU A 95 -1.34 -6.52 -4.59
N SER A 96 -0.46 -5.54 -4.41
CA SER A 96 0.75 -5.68 -3.59
C SER A 96 0.40 -5.88 -2.12
N MET A 97 -0.59 -5.14 -1.62
CA MET A 97 -1.04 -5.23 -0.23
C MET A 97 -1.81 -6.51 0.05
N GLU A 98 -2.62 -7.00 -0.89
CA GLU A 98 -3.28 -8.31 -0.78
C GLU A 98 -2.26 -9.44 -0.71
N LYS A 99 -1.25 -9.41 -1.59
CA LYS A 99 -0.13 -10.38 -1.55
C LYS A 99 0.58 -10.32 -0.20
N TYR A 100 0.90 -9.14 0.30
CA TYR A 100 1.52 -8.95 1.60
C TYR A 100 0.68 -9.55 2.75
N LYS A 101 -0.61 -9.20 2.81
CA LYS A 101 -1.56 -9.73 3.82
C LYS A 101 -1.62 -11.26 3.76
N SER A 102 -1.71 -11.84 2.55
CA SER A 102 -1.75 -13.30 2.36
C SER A 102 -0.48 -14.00 2.86
N LEU A 103 0.70 -13.41 2.60
CA LEU A 103 1.98 -13.95 3.06
C LEU A 103 2.14 -13.83 4.56
N SER A 104 1.69 -12.71 5.14
CA SER A 104 1.68 -12.50 6.59
C SER A 104 0.83 -13.57 7.29
N HIS A 105 -0.40 -13.82 6.82
CA HIS A 105 -1.26 -14.87 7.36
C HIS A 105 -0.62 -16.26 7.26
N LYS A 106 -0.03 -16.61 6.11
CA LYS A 106 0.68 -17.90 5.94
C LYS A 106 1.84 -18.06 6.95
N ARG A 107 2.60 -17.00 7.22
CA ARG A 107 3.70 -17.01 8.20
C ARG A 107 3.18 -17.20 9.62
N ILE A 108 2.10 -16.52 9.99
CA ILE A 108 1.45 -16.66 11.30
C ILE A 108 0.97 -18.11 11.49
N ASP A 109 0.29 -18.67 10.50
CA ASP A 109 -0.20 -20.05 10.55
C ASP A 109 0.94 -21.07 10.65
N ALA A 110 2.01 -20.89 9.88
CA ALA A 110 3.21 -21.72 9.96
C ALA A 110 3.86 -21.65 11.35
N GLY A 111 3.98 -20.43 11.91
CA GLY A 111 4.49 -20.22 13.27
C GLY A 111 3.64 -20.91 14.32
N ARG A 112 2.30 -20.82 14.22
CA ARG A 112 1.37 -21.50 15.13
C ARG A 112 1.48 -23.02 15.03
N LYS A 113 1.60 -23.57 13.81
CA LYS A 113 1.81 -25.01 13.59
C LYS A 113 3.15 -25.49 14.16
N GLY A 114 4.22 -24.76 13.89
CA GLY A 114 5.56 -25.04 14.43
C GLY A 114 5.58 -25.03 15.96
N GLY A 115 5.01 -23.99 16.59
CA GLY A 115 4.93 -23.90 18.05
C GLY A 115 4.18 -25.07 18.70
N LYS A 116 3.06 -25.50 18.10
CA LYS A 116 2.32 -26.70 18.56
C LYS A 116 3.13 -27.98 18.40
N ALA A 117 3.84 -28.15 17.29
CA ALA A 117 4.69 -29.32 17.04
C ALA A 117 5.85 -29.40 18.05
N SER A 118 6.52 -28.27 18.32
CA SER A 118 7.59 -28.18 19.31
C SER A 118 7.08 -28.43 20.74
N ALA A 119 5.90 -27.91 21.09
CA ALA A 119 5.28 -28.18 22.40
C ALA A 119 4.96 -29.68 22.58
N LYS A 120 4.41 -30.33 21.55
CA LYS A 120 4.13 -31.77 21.56
C LYS A 120 5.41 -32.60 21.74
N GLN A 121 6.48 -32.28 21.00
CA GLN A 121 7.78 -32.96 21.14
C GLN A 121 8.40 -32.79 22.53
N ARG A 122 8.29 -31.59 23.14
CA ARG A 122 8.77 -31.36 24.50
C ARG A 122 7.99 -32.17 25.53
N SER A 123 6.67 -32.23 25.40
CA SER A 123 5.84 -33.05 26.30
C SER A 123 6.16 -34.54 26.19
N SER A 124 6.34 -35.09 24.97
CA SER A 124 6.66 -36.50 24.79
C SER A 124 8.05 -36.87 25.30
N LYS A 125 9.03 -35.95 25.24
CA LYS A 125 10.38 -36.17 25.76
C LYS A 125 10.42 -36.19 27.29
N ASN A 126 9.68 -35.29 27.94
CA ASN A 126 9.56 -35.30 29.40
C ASN A 126 8.84 -36.54 29.95
N LEU A 127 7.99 -37.19 29.15
CA LEU A 127 7.29 -38.44 29.50
C LEU A 127 8.14 -39.69 29.28
N SER A 128 9.19 -39.64 28.44
CA SER A 128 10.11 -40.77 28.22
C SER A 128 11.31 -40.77 29.17
N ASP A 129 11.54 -39.65 29.88
CA ASP A 129 12.63 -39.47 30.85
C ASP A 129 12.16 -39.75 32.31
N LEU A 130 10.94 -40.27 32.50
CA LEU A 130 10.32 -40.73 33.75
C LEU A 130 10.17 -42.27 33.73
#